data_AF-A0A3L7SAY6-F1
#
_entry.id   AF-A0A3L7SAY6-F1
#
_cell.length_a   1.000
_cell.length_b   1.000
_cell.length_c   1.000
_cell.angle_alpha   90.00
_cell.angle_beta   90.00
_cell.angle_gamma   90.00
#
_symmetry.space_group_name_H-M   'P 1'
#
loop_
_entity.id
_entity.type
_entity.pdbx_description
1 polymer ?
#
loop_
_entity_poly.entity_id
_entity_poly.type
_entity_poly.pdbx_seq_one_letter_code
_entity_poly.pdbx_strand_id
1 'polypeptide(L)'
;MRSHQAAPDARTGQGTPRAAPGVLVILGASGDLTKRLLMPALYNLACDGLLAEDFAVVGMARRSMTTETFRSQQRQDISRFHTRRSFDEDRWQWLESRLHYTAGEFGEPAAYVRLRELVAAVGGPRGRDNTLLYLAISPDFFAVVNQHLAAAGFTTLPGRKRLIVEKPFGKDLASTHALNQSLLSLWSEDEIYRIDHYLGKETVQNLLAFRLANGMFAPLWNATHIDHIQITATETVGVETRGQYYDTTGVVRDMLQNHLLQILAYVCMEPPASLDPDVVRDAKSRLLQAVRVPGAAEVDRDCVRGQYGRGVKADGTPAVGYREEPNVDPHSNTPTFAAIKLHLDNDRWAGMPVYLRSGKSLWKRGTEIVVQFKGEGATNLLIFHIQPHQGVEIRMLAKRPGPAFQLQRAGMRFDYAETFEASRGTGYEVLLYGALNGDPTLFSRTDFVEASWRIVQPVLDAWNAVPATDFPNYGSGTWGPRAASALLERDGRNWHECLSREVLSRSTFFATAPAVLLNTLVLAFRPLAVEAGATIVERGDCTYDLYVVCRGDLEAVGAAGERLGVVTEGECFGEMALLLGQPRSATVRAVSPCDLLVLDAEDFRRIMADFPEAEADLRQIAAGRS
;
A
#
# COMPACT_ATOMS: atom_id res chain seq x y z
N MET A 1 20.95 38.69 14.50
CA MET A 1 21.86 37.67 13.93
C MET A 1 21.56 36.33 14.60
N ARG A 2 20.67 35.53 14.01
CA ARG A 2 20.43 34.15 14.44
C ARG A 2 21.28 33.27 13.53
N SER A 3 22.22 32.54 14.12
CA SER A 3 23.09 31.60 13.44
C SER A 3 22.25 30.47 12.83
N HIS A 4 22.14 30.45 11.51
CA HIS A 4 21.74 29.25 10.78
C HIS A 4 22.80 28.17 11.04
N GLN A 5 22.46 27.15 11.83
CA GLN A 5 23.20 25.90 11.79
C GLN A 5 22.99 25.31 10.41
N ALA A 6 24.07 25.29 9.62
CA ALA A 6 24.14 24.61 8.34
C ALA A 6 23.78 23.13 8.54
N ALA A 7 22.98 22.58 7.63
CA ALA A 7 22.77 21.15 7.52
C ALA A 7 24.14 20.45 7.43
N PRO A 8 24.32 19.27 8.05
CA PRO A 8 25.60 18.59 8.03
C PRO A 8 26.00 18.29 6.58
N ASP A 9 27.19 18.75 6.20
CA ASP A 9 27.88 18.38 4.96
C ASP A 9 27.73 16.87 4.72
N ALA A 10 27.38 16.51 3.48
CA ALA A 10 27.37 15.14 3.00
C ALA A 10 28.78 14.55 3.11
N ARG A 11 29.10 13.97 4.28
CA ARG A 11 30.36 13.27 4.52
C ARG A 11 30.39 12.01 3.66
N THR A 12 31.27 12.06 2.67
CA THR A 12 32.09 10.97 2.15
C THR A 12 32.03 9.64 2.93
N GLY A 13 31.38 8.63 2.34
CA GLY A 13 31.93 7.28 2.19
C GLY A 13 32.25 6.43 3.43
N GLN A 14 31.50 6.51 4.53
CA GLN A 14 31.47 5.39 5.49
C GLN A 14 30.28 4.50 5.14
N GLY A 15 30.55 3.25 4.74
CA GLY A 15 29.51 2.26 4.49
C GLY A 15 28.63 2.06 5.73
N THR A 16 27.39 1.62 5.52
CA THR A 16 26.43 1.36 6.61
C THR A 16 27.08 0.49 7.69
N PRO A 17 27.10 0.93 8.97
CA PRO A 17 27.77 0.19 10.02
C PRO A 17 27.08 -1.16 10.27
N ARG A 18 27.83 -2.14 10.76
CA ARG A 18 27.24 -3.39 11.27
C ARG A 18 26.25 -3.09 12.37
N ALA A 19 25.15 -3.82 12.38
CA ALA A 19 24.20 -3.82 13.47
C ALA A 19 24.89 -4.23 14.78
N ALA A 20 24.35 -3.77 15.90
CA ALA A 20 24.86 -4.16 17.20
C ALA A 20 24.84 -5.71 17.36
N PRO A 21 25.87 -6.31 17.99
CA PRO A 21 25.84 -7.72 18.37
C PRO A 21 24.58 -8.04 19.16
N GLY A 22 24.03 -9.25 19.01
CA GLY A 22 22.84 -9.64 19.75
C GLY A 22 22.34 -11.05 19.44
N VAL A 23 21.44 -11.54 20.27
CA VAL A 23 20.73 -12.80 20.07
C VAL A 23 19.29 -12.50 19.66
N LEU A 24 18.88 -12.97 18.47
CA LEU A 24 17.50 -12.90 18.01
C LEU A 24 16.78 -14.22 18.32
N VAL A 25 15.82 -14.18 19.21
CA VAL A 25 14.94 -15.28 19.53
C VAL A 25 13.68 -15.19 18.69
N ILE A 26 13.34 -16.22 17.95
CA ILE A 26 12.12 -16.28 17.12
C ILE A 26 11.18 -17.32 17.73
N LEU A 27 10.13 -16.86 18.42
CA LEU A 27 9.04 -17.72 18.84
C LEU A 27 8.11 -17.94 17.65
N GLY A 28 7.79 -19.20 17.34
CA GLY A 28 7.11 -19.58 16.09
C GLY A 28 8.06 -19.81 14.92
N ALA A 29 9.33 -20.17 15.17
CA ALA A 29 10.38 -20.29 14.15
C ALA A 29 10.11 -21.30 13.02
N SER A 30 9.16 -22.22 13.18
CA SER A 30 8.72 -23.15 12.13
C SER A 30 7.56 -22.61 11.27
N GLY A 31 7.16 -21.35 11.48
CA GLY A 31 6.00 -20.71 10.84
C GLY A 31 6.28 -20.17 9.43
N ASP A 32 5.20 -19.81 8.73
CA ASP A 32 5.26 -19.29 7.36
C ASP A 32 5.94 -17.90 7.29
N LEU A 33 5.72 -17.04 8.29
CA LEU A 33 6.38 -15.74 8.42
C LEU A 33 7.90 -15.88 8.49
N THR A 34 8.40 -16.81 9.31
CA THR A 34 9.84 -17.01 9.49
C THR A 34 10.50 -17.44 8.19
N LYS A 35 9.96 -18.45 7.51
CA LYS A 35 10.59 -19.01 6.31
C LYS A 35 10.50 -18.09 5.09
N ARG A 36 9.42 -17.30 4.97
CA ARG A 36 9.19 -16.42 3.79
C ARG A 36 9.71 -15.01 3.95
N LEU A 37 9.83 -14.49 5.18
CA LEU A 37 10.17 -13.08 5.42
C LEU A 37 11.37 -12.92 6.35
N LEU A 38 11.35 -13.49 7.56
CA LEU A 38 12.42 -13.23 8.55
C LEU A 38 13.75 -13.86 8.15
N MET A 39 13.75 -15.13 7.73
CA MET A 39 14.99 -15.82 7.34
C MET A 39 15.59 -15.23 6.05
N PRO A 40 14.79 -14.94 5.00
CA PRO A 40 15.29 -14.15 3.86
C PRO A 40 15.85 -12.78 4.25
N ALA A 41 15.22 -12.07 5.19
CA ALA A 41 15.71 -10.78 5.65
C ALA A 41 17.05 -10.89 6.40
N LEU A 42 17.19 -11.88 7.29
CA LEU A 42 18.46 -12.15 7.98
C LEU A 42 19.57 -12.56 7.01
N TYR A 43 19.23 -13.38 6.02
CA TYR A 43 20.17 -13.76 4.96
C TYR A 43 20.63 -12.55 4.15
N ASN A 44 19.72 -11.63 3.79
CA ASN A 44 20.06 -10.39 3.11
C ASN A 44 21.01 -9.52 3.95
N LEU A 45 20.73 -9.34 5.24
CA LEU A 45 21.60 -8.61 6.17
C LEU A 45 22.98 -9.28 6.31
N ALA A 46 23.05 -10.61 6.28
CA ALA A 46 24.30 -11.35 6.30
C ALA A 46 25.12 -11.13 5.02
N CYS A 47 24.48 -11.23 3.84
CA CYS A 47 25.12 -10.97 2.54
C CYS A 47 25.66 -9.54 2.44
N ASP A 48 24.94 -8.56 2.99
CA ASP A 48 25.35 -7.16 2.99
C ASP A 48 26.40 -6.87 4.09
N GLY A 49 26.80 -7.87 4.87
CA GLY A 49 27.80 -7.73 5.92
C GLY A 49 27.35 -6.85 7.08
N LEU A 50 26.04 -6.73 7.30
CA LEU A 50 25.42 -5.85 8.29
C LEU A 50 25.15 -6.55 9.63
N LEU A 51 25.33 -7.86 9.74
CA LEU A 51 25.24 -8.56 11.02
C LEU A 51 26.62 -8.62 11.70
N ALA A 52 26.64 -8.49 13.02
CA ALA A 52 27.87 -8.64 13.80
C ALA A 52 28.34 -10.11 13.86
N GLU A 53 29.63 -10.34 14.11
CA GLU A 53 30.19 -11.70 14.20
C GLU A 53 29.56 -12.54 15.33
N ASP A 54 29.28 -11.89 16.47
CA ASP A 54 28.71 -12.51 17.67
C ASP A 54 27.17 -12.66 17.60
N PHE A 55 26.57 -12.42 16.43
CA PHE A 55 25.13 -12.59 16.21
C PHE A 55 24.71 -14.06 16.28
N ALA A 56 23.56 -14.34 16.89
CA ALA A 56 22.97 -15.67 16.93
C ALA A 56 21.45 -15.62 16.78
N VAL A 57 20.87 -16.71 16.27
CA VAL A 57 19.41 -16.88 16.15
C VAL A 57 18.99 -18.11 16.93
N VAL A 58 17.99 -17.97 17.79
CA VAL A 58 17.39 -19.08 18.55
C VAL A 58 15.93 -19.22 18.15
N GLY A 59 15.58 -20.30 17.48
CA GLY A 59 14.21 -20.64 17.14
C GLY A 59 13.54 -21.44 18.25
N MET A 60 12.27 -21.12 18.55
CA MET A 60 11.39 -21.97 19.35
C MET A 60 10.09 -22.24 18.60
N ALA A 61 9.67 -23.50 18.52
CA ALA A 61 8.33 -23.86 18.05
C ALA A 61 7.87 -25.21 18.64
N ARG A 62 6.58 -25.51 18.43
CA ARG A 62 5.93 -26.74 18.88
C ARG A 62 6.50 -28.02 18.26
N ARG A 63 6.96 -27.91 17.01
CA ARG A 63 7.49 -29.08 16.27
C ARG A 63 8.78 -29.57 16.94
N SER A 64 8.81 -30.83 17.36
CA SER A 64 10.02 -31.42 17.93
C SER A 64 11.07 -31.64 16.83
N MET A 65 12.21 -30.95 16.93
CA MET A 65 13.33 -30.99 15.99
C MET A 65 14.65 -30.77 16.74
N THR A 66 15.75 -31.32 16.21
CA THR A 66 17.10 -30.92 16.65
C THR A 66 17.55 -29.64 15.93
N THR A 67 18.62 -29.01 16.42
CA THR A 67 19.21 -27.84 15.75
C THR A 67 19.66 -28.16 14.32
N GLU A 68 20.22 -29.34 14.07
CA GLU A 68 20.70 -29.78 12.76
C GLU A 68 19.53 -29.98 11.78
N THR A 69 18.42 -30.54 12.30
CA THR A 69 17.20 -30.71 11.50
C THR A 69 16.57 -29.35 11.18
N PHE A 70 16.57 -28.42 12.15
CA PHE A 70 16.12 -27.05 11.94
C PHE A 70 16.95 -26.32 10.88
N ARG A 71 18.29 -26.40 10.96
CA ARG A 71 19.22 -25.85 9.94
C ARG A 71 18.95 -26.40 8.55
N SER A 72 18.82 -27.72 8.44
CA SER A 72 18.49 -28.39 7.17
C SER A 72 17.15 -27.93 6.58
N GLN A 73 16.14 -27.71 7.43
CA GLN A 73 14.85 -27.16 7.00
C GLN A 73 14.99 -25.71 6.51
N GLN A 74 15.69 -24.85 7.26
CA GLN A 74 15.91 -23.47 6.86
C GLN A 74 16.70 -23.36 5.56
N ARG A 75 17.65 -24.27 5.31
CA ARG A 75 18.38 -24.38 4.04
C ARG A 75 17.44 -24.66 2.86
N GLN A 76 16.49 -25.59 3.04
CA GLN A 76 15.50 -25.88 2.01
C GLN A 76 14.57 -24.69 1.77
N ASP A 77 14.17 -23.99 2.83
CA ASP A 77 13.27 -22.85 2.71
C ASP A 77 13.96 -21.64 2.06
N ILE A 78 15.19 -21.30 2.47
CA ILE A 78 15.91 -20.14 1.92
C ILE A 78 16.20 -20.31 0.44
N SER A 79 16.49 -21.54 -0.03
CA SER A 79 16.70 -21.80 -1.47
C SER A 79 15.46 -21.53 -2.33
N ARG A 80 14.27 -21.47 -1.72
CA ARG A 80 13.01 -21.16 -2.40
C ARG A 80 12.57 -19.71 -2.25
N PHE A 81 12.89 -19.09 -1.10
CA PHE A 81 12.34 -17.79 -0.71
C PHE A 81 13.38 -16.66 -0.64
N HIS A 82 14.65 -16.90 -0.98
CA HIS A 82 15.63 -15.82 -1.07
C HIS A 82 15.22 -14.78 -2.11
N THR A 83 15.50 -13.50 -1.83
CA THR A 83 15.11 -12.39 -2.70
C THR A 83 16.28 -11.82 -3.50
N ARG A 84 17.50 -12.34 -3.30
CA ARG A 84 18.69 -11.92 -4.06
C ARG A 84 18.72 -12.59 -5.44
N ARG A 85 19.35 -11.92 -6.40
CA ARG A 85 19.56 -12.43 -7.77
C ARG A 85 20.37 -13.72 -7.80
N SER A 86 21.33 -13.85 -6.90
CA SER A 86 22.18 -15.03 -6.73
C SER A 86 22.19 -15.49 -5.28
N PHE A 87 22.40 -16.80 -5.10
CA PHE A 87 22.59 -17.42 -3.80
C PHE A 87 24.09 -17.43 -3.45
N ASP A 88 24.43 -16.96 -2.26
CA ASP A 88 25.79 -16.86 -1.71
C ASP A 88 25.93 -17.95 -0.64
N GLU A 89 26.68 -19.00 -1.01
CA GLU A 89 26.83 -20.18 -0.19
C GLU A 89 27.60 -19.92 1.10
N ASP A 90 28.66 -19.12 1.03
CA ASP A 90 29.53 -18.82 2.16
C ASP A 90 28.77 -18.00 3.22
N ARG A 91 27.98 -17.02 2.76
CA ARG A 91 27.13 -16.20 3.65
C ARG A 91 26.02 -17.01 4.28
N TRP A 92 25.42 -17.93 3.53
CA TRP A 92 24.46 -18.85 4.09
C TRP A 92 25.09 -19.76 5.16
N GLN A 93 26.22 -20.40 4.89
CA GLN A 93 26.89 -21.27 5.86
C GLN A 93 27.28 -20.51 7.13
N TRP A 94 27.73 -19.26 6.98
CA TRP A 94 27.99 -18.37 8.12
C TRP A 94 26.74 -18.15 8.98
N LEU A 95 25.58 -17.89 8.37
CA LEU A 95 24.31 -17.70 9.09
C LEU A 95 23.80 -19.01 9.68
N GLU A 96 23.83 -20.10 8.92
CA GLU A 96 23.39 -21.43 9.32
C GLU A 96 24.11 -21.91 10.58
N SER A 97 25.42 -21.67 10.67
CA SER A 97 26.24 -22.02 11.85
C SER A 97 25.79 -21.31 13.15
N ARG A 98 25.03 -20.22 13.02
CA ARG A 98 24.50 -19.38 14.12
C ARG A 98 23.03 -19.62 14.41
N LEU A 99 22.39 -20.57 13.72
CA LEU A 99 21.02 -20.97 13.99
C LEU A 99 20.99 -22.05 15.07
N HIS A 100 20.15 -21.87 16.08
CA HIS A 100 19.92 -22.80 17.17
C HIS A 100 18.41 -23.03 17.35
N TYR A 101 18.02 -24.17 17.92
CA TYR A 101 16.60 -24.51 18.08
C TYR A 101 16.31 -25.19 19.41
N THR A 102 15.13 -24.91 19.97
CA THR A 102 14.53 -25.66 21.06
C THR A 102 13.05 -25.90 20.81
N ALA A 103 12.55 -27.07 21.18
CA ALA A 103 11.14 -27.40 21.05
C ALA A 103 10.38 -27.04 22.34
N GLY A 104 9.14 -26.57 22.18
CA GLY A 104 8.24 -26.36 23.31
C GLY A 104 6.89 -25.77 22.93
N GLU A 105 5.89 -26.07 23.75
CA GLU A 105 4.55 -25.50 23.63
C GLU A 105 4.52 -24.10 24.26
N PHE A 106 3.75 -23.19 23.68
CA PHE A 106 3.67 -21.79 24.17
C PHE A 106 3.04 -21.67 25.56
N GLY A 107 2.27 -22.67 26.00
CA GLY A 107 1.71 -22.73 27.35
C GLY A 107 2.55 -23.54 28.35
N GLU A 108 3.74 -24.03 27.96
CA GLU A 108 4.59 -24.87 28.82
C GLU A 108 5.68 -24.02 29.50
N PRO A 109 5.61 -23.73 30.82
CA PRO A 109 6.63 -22.93 31.50
C PRO A 109 8.06 -23.48 31.38
N ALA A 110 8.20 -24.81 31.42
CA ALA A 110 9.50 -25.48 31.34
C ALA A 110 10.20 -25.23 29.98
N ALA A 111 9.45 -24.97 28.91
CA ALA A 111 10.03 -24.63 27.61
C ALA A 111 10.79 -23.31 27.64
N TYR A 112 10.28 -22.32 28.39
CA TYR A 112 10.90 -20.99 28.50
C TYR A 112 12.17 -21.02 29.36
N VAL A 113 12.26 -21.93 30.33
CA VAL A 113 13.49 -22.19 31.07
C VAL A 113 14.57 -22.75 30.14
N ARG A 114 14.25 -23.79 29.35
CA ARG A 114 15.18 -24.34 28.33
C ARG A 114 15.59 -23.29 27.31
N LEU A 115 14.64 -22.45 26.87
CA LEU A 115 14.92 -21.34 25.96
C LEU A 115 15.90 -20.34 26.58
N ARG A 116 15.70 -19.97 27.85
CA ARG A 116 16.57 -19.04 28.58
C ARG A 116 17.99 -19.57 28.72
N GLU A 117 18.14 -20.86 29.02
CA GLU A 117 19.43 -21.56 29.09
C GLU A 117 20.13 -21.57 27.73
N LEU A 118 19.40 -21.89 26.65
CA LEU A 118 19.96 -21.87 25.30
C LEU A 118 20.41 -20.47 24.90
N VAL A 119 19.61 -19.43 25.15
CA VAL A 119 19.98 -18.02 24.91
C VAL A 119 21.21 -17.61 25.71
N ALA A 120 21.37 -18.09 26.94
CA ALA A 120 22.58 -17.84 27.73
C ALA A 120 23.82 -18.59 27.19
N ALA A 121 23.61 -19.77 26.60
CA ALA A 121 24.69 -20.57 26.03
C ALA A 121 25.16 -20.03 24.67
N VAL A 122 24.27 -19.43 23.88
CA VAL A 122 24.57 -18.88 22.55
C VAL A 122 24.96 -17.40 22.59
N GLY A 123 25.58 -16.92 21.51
CA GLY A 123 26.08 -15.55 21.41
C GLY A 123 27.42 -15.34 22.12
N GLY A 124 28.30 -14.54 21.51
CA GLY A 124 29.55 -14.13 22.12
C GLY A 124 29.32 -13.26 23.37
N PRO A 125 30.37 -12.94 24.16
CA PRO A 125 30.23 -12.12 25.37
C PRO A 125 29.44 -10.82 25.15
N ARG A 126 29.63 -10.17 23.99
CA ARG A 126 28.92 -8.93 23.60
C ARG A 126 27.52 -9.15 23.06
N GLY A 127 27.23 -10.34 22.51
CA GLY A 127 25.90 -10.69 22.01
C GLY A 127 24.88 -10.90 23.13
N ARG A 128 25.36 -11.23 24.35
CA ARG A 128 24.51 -11.45 25.53
C ARG A 128 23.94 -10.15 26.12
N ASP A 129 24.50 -8.99 25.76
CA ASP A 129 24.04 -7.68 26.21
C ASP A 129 22.91 -7.09 25.35
N ASN A 130 22.41 -7.84 24.37
CA ASN A 130 21.39 -7.39 23.43
C ASN A 130 20.51 -8.56 22.96
N THR A 131 19.33 -8.73 23.58
CA THR A 131 18.41 -9.83 23.26
C THR A 131 17.12 -9.31 22.64
N LEU A 132 16.74 -9.87 21.49
CA LEU A 132 15.51 -9.52 20.78
C LEU A 132 14.59 -10.74 20.79
N LEU A 133 13.35 -10.55 21.23
CA LEU A 133 12.33 -11.60 21.34
C LEU A 133 11.24 -11.32 20.31
N TYR A 134 11.26 -12.06 19.21
CA TYR A 134 10.33 -11.91 18.11
C TYR A 134 9.14 -12.87 18.28
N LEU A 135 7.95 -12.31 18.42
CA LEU A 135 6.69 -13.05 18.51
C LEU A 135 6.11 -13.33 17.12
N ALA A 136 6.66 -14.32 16.41
CA ALA A 136 6.15 -14.79 15.12
C ALA A 136 5.04 -15.85 15.30
N ILE A 137 4.05 -15.53 16.14
CA ILE A 137 3.00 -16.44 16.61
C ILE A 137 1.61 -15.82 16.45
N SER A 138 0.55 -16.63 16.62
CA SER A 138 -0.82 -16.09 16.64
C SER A 138 -1.00 -15.09 17.78
N PRO A 139 -1.72 -13.96 17.57
CA PRO A 139 -2.03 -12.99 18.62
C PRO A 139 -2.68 -13.58 19.87
N ASP A 140 -3.44 -14.68 19.72
CA ASP A 140 -4.08 -15.39 20.84
C ASP A 140 -3.06 -15.86 21.90
N PHE A 141 -1.80 -16.08 21.49
CA PHE A 141 -0.75 -16.53 22.38
C PHE A 141 0.07 -15.37 22.99
N PHE A 142 -0.10 -14.12 22.55
CA PHE A 142 0.75 -13.01 23.01
C PHE A 142 0.72 -12.84 24.52
N ALA A 143 -0.45 -12.87 25.16
CA ALA A 143 -0.57 -12.69 26.60
C ALA A 143 0.12 -13.81 27.40
N VAL A 144 -0.13 -15.07 27.04
CA VAL A 144 0.46 -16.23 27.74
C VAL A 144 1.97 -16.32 27.54
N VAL A 145 2.44 -16.07 26.31
CA VAL A 145 3.89 -16.02 26.01
C VAL A 145 4.56 -14.89 26.77
N ASN A 146 3.94 -13.71 26.83
CA ASN A 146 4.48 -12.56 27.57
C ASN A 146 4.68 -12.89 29.06
N GLN A 147 3.70 -13.54 29.69
CA GLN A 147 3.80 -13.99 31.08
C GLN A 147 4.91 -15.03 31.29
N HIS A 148 5.03 -16.01 30.40
CA HIS A 148 6.07 -17.03 30.52
C HIS A 148 7.48 -16.50 30.24
N LEU A 149 7.63 -15.53 29.31
CA LEU A 149 8.89 -14.83 29.10
C LEU A 149 9.33 -14.09 30.36
N ALA A 150 8.42 -13.35 31.00
CA ALA A 150 8.71 -12.68 32.25
C ALA A 150 9.05 -13.67 33.38
N ALA A 151 8.28 -14.75 33.54
CA ALA A 151 8.53 -15.78 34.55
C ALA A 151 9.89 -16.49 34.37
N ALA A 152 10.35 -16.65 33.11
CA ALA A 152 11.67 -17.19 32.80
C ALA A 152 12.82 -16.15 32.90
N GLY A 153 12.52 -14.92 33.31
CA GLY A 153 13.49 -13.86 33.57
C GLY A 153 13.98 -13.11 32.32
N PHE A 154 13.26 -13.18 31.20
CA PHE A 154 13.63 -12.42 29.99
C PHE A 154 13.49 -10.89 30.18
N THR A 155 12.52 -10.46 30.99
CA THR A 155 12.31 -9.04 31.36
C THR A 155 13.35 -8.51 32.35
N THR A 156 14.18 -9.38 32.92
CA THR A 156 15.24 -9.00 33.87
C THR A 156 16.63 -9.30 33.32
N LEU A 157 16.75 -9.54 32.01
CA LEU A 157 18.05 -9.74 31.36
C LEU A 157 18.96 -8.52 31.56
N PRO A 158 20.27 -8.73 31.79
CA PRO A 158 21.23 -7.65 31.73
C PRO A 158 21.34 -7.13 30.28
N GLY A 159 21.65 -5.84 30.13
CA GLY A 159 21.78 -5.21 28.81
C GLY A 159 20.43 -4.83 28.19
N ARG A 160 20.43 -4.64 26.86
CA ARG A 160 19.27 -4.22 26.09
C ARG A 160 18.40 -5.44 25.76
N LYS A 161 17.11 -5.33 26.02
CA LYS A 161 16.12 -6.36 25.72
C LYS A 161 14.97 -5.74 24.94
N ARG A 162 14.46 -6.43 23.93
CA ARG A 162 13.41 -5.91 23.06
C ARG A 162 12.40 -6.99 22.73
N LEU A 163 11.12 -6.67 22.86
CA LEU A 163 10.02 -7.52 22.44
C LEU A 163 9.48 -7.01 21.10
N ILE A 164 9.64 -7.80 20.05
CA ILE A 164 9.10 -7.51 18.72
C ILE A 164 7.76 -8.23 18.58
N VAL A 165 6.72 -7.47 18.26
CA VAL A 165 5.34 -7.96 18.18
C VAL A 165 4.78 -7.72 16.79
N GLU A 166 4.19 -8.75 16.20
CA GLU A 166 3.52 -8.68 14.90
C GLU A 166 2.07 -8.22 15.00
N LYS A 167 1.56 -7.69 13.89
CA LYS A 167 0.13 -7.39 13.74
C LYS A 167 -0.69 -8.69 13.69
N PRO A 168 -1.99 -8.68 14.10
CA PRO A 168 -2.79 -7.53 14.56
C PRO A 168 -2.56 -7.12 16.02
N PHE A 169 -2.58 -5.81 16.28
CA PHE A 169 -2.51 -5.22 17.62
C PHE A 169 -3.90 -5.00 18.20
N GLY A 170 -4.57 -6.12 18.56
CA GLY A 170 -5.99 -6.13 18.90
C GLY A 170 -6.89 -6.19 17.66
N LYS A 171 -8.20 -6.31 17.91
CA LYS A 171 -9.26 -6.40 16.87
C LYS A 171 -10.27 -5.25 16.94
N ASP A 172 -10.18 -4.46 18.00
CA ASP A 172 -10.99 -3.31 18.34
C ASP A 172 -10.23 -2.50 19.39
N LEU A 173 -10.68 -1.28 19.68
CA LEU A 173 -10.03 -0.39 20.63
C LEU A 173 -9.87 -1.02 22.03
N ALA A 174 -10.88 -1.77 22.51
CA ALA A 174 -10.86 -2.38 23.83
C ALA A 174 -9.80 -3.49 23.96
N SER A 175 -9.73 -4.39 22.98
CA SER A 175 -8.74 -5.47 22.92
C SER A 175 -7.32 -4.94 22.71
N THR A 176 -7.14 -3.82 22.01
CA THR A 176 -5.85 -3.14 21.90
C THR A 176 -5.40 -2.58 23.25
N HIS A 177 -6.27 -1.90 23.99
CA HIS A 177 -5.94 -1.45 25.34
C HIS A 177 -5.56 -2.62 26.26
N ALA A 178 -6.31 -3.73 26.21
CA ALA A 178 -6.00 -4.92 26.99
C ALA A 178 -4.63 -5.53 26.62
N LEU A 179 -4.30 -5.60 25.32
CA LEU A 179 -3.00 -6.06 24.84
C LEU A 179 -1.87 -5.13 25.33
N ASN A 180 -2.03 -3.81 25.15
CA ASN A 180 -1.04 -2.83 25.59
C ASN A 180 -0.83 -2.88 27.11
N GLN A 181 -1.90 -3.00 27.89
CA GLN A 181 -1.80 -3.16 29.34
C GLN A 181 -1.02 -4.42 29.72
N SER A 182 -1.28 -5.54 29.05
CA SER A 182 -0.55 -6.79 29.27
C SER A 182 0.94 -6.63 28.99
N LEU A 183 1.30 -6.02 27.85
CA LEU A 183 2.71 -5.80 27.48
C LEU A 183 3.40 -4.81 28.43
N LEU A 184 2.80 -3.65 28.67
CA LEU A 184 3.37 -2.58 29.48
C LEU A 184 3.44 -2.88 30.98
N SER A 185 2.72 -3.91 31.44
CA SER A 185 2.87 -4.41 32.81
C SER A 185 4.23 -5.11 33.06
N LEU A 186 4.93 -5.51 31.99
CA LEU A 186 6.16 -6.31 32.05
C LEU A 186 7.35 -5.70 31.30
N TRP A 187 7.10 -4.81 30.34
CA TRP A 187 8.09 -4.16 29.49
C TRP A 187 7.89 -2.64 29.52
N SER A 188 8.96 -1.87 29.35
CA SER A 188 8.84 -0.44 29.07
C SER A 188 8.56 -0.18 27.59
N GLU A 189 7.99 0.98 27.25
CA GLU A 189 7.60 1.29 25.86
C GLU A 189 8.78 1.31 24.88
N ASP A 190 9.97 1.70 25.35
CA ASP A 190 11.22 1.68 24.55
C ASP A 190 11.76 0.27 24.30
N GLU A 191 11.24 -0.73 25.00
CA GLU A 191 11.57 -2.15 24.80
C GLU A 191 10.58 -2.85 23.85
N ILE A 192 9.45 -2.22 23.49
CA ILE A 192 8.41 -2.83 22.65
C ILE A 192 8.49 -2.32 21.22
N TYR A 193 8.62 -3.25 20.28
CA TYR A 193 8.81 -3.01 18.86
C TYR A 193 7.64 -3.59 18.07
N ARG A 194 6.59 -2.78 17.85
CA ARG A 194 5.38 -3.19 17.11
C ARG A 194 5.59 -3.02 15.61
N ILE A 195 5.58 -4.13 14.88
CA ILE A 195 5.84 -4.15 13.44
C ILE A 195 4.65 -3.66 12.62
N ASP A 196 4.94 -2.73 11.73
CA ASP A 196 4.18 -2.48 10.52
C ASP A 196 5.15 -2.54 9.33
N HIS A 197 5.05 -3.59 8.52
CA HIS A 197 5.98 -3.83 7.42
C HIS A 197 5.95 -2.74 6.33
N TYR A 198 4.91 -1.90 6.24
CA TYR A 198 4.92 -0.76 5.32
C TYR A 198 5.98 0.28 5.72
N LEU A 199 6.28 0.41 7.01
CA LEU A 199 7.33 1.31 7.51
C LEU A 199 8.73 0.87 7.06
N GLY A 200 8.92 -0.43 6.81
CA GLY A 200 10.16 -0.98 6.28
C GLY A 200 10.38 -0.71 4.78
N LYS A 201 9.39 -0.17 4.06
CA LYS A 201 9.53 0.13 2.63
C LYS A 201 10.34 1.41 2.43
N GLU A 202 11.34 1.34 1.56
CA GLU A 202 12.23 2.47 1.22
C GLU A 202 11.43 3.71 0.78
N THR A 203 10.40 3.52 -0.05
CA THR A 203 9.56 4.61 -0.55
C THR A 203 8.71 5.28 0.53
N VAL A 204 8.31 4.56 1.58
CA VAL A 204 7.61 5.14 2.73
C VAL A 204 8.58 5.97 3.57
N GLN A 205 9.80 5.48 3.80
CA GLN A 205 10.86 6.24 4.48
C GLN A 205 11.24 7.49 3.69
N ASN A 206 11.26 7.40 2.36
CA ASN A 206 11.53 8.53 1.49
C ASN A 206 10.51 9.67 1.62
N LEU A 207 9.29 9.42 2.11
CA LEU A 207 8.33 10.51 2.36
C LEU A 207 8.90 11.52 3.37
N LEU A 208 9.58 11.04 4.41
CA LEU A 208 10.28 11.90 5.36
C LEU A 208 11.42 12.66 4.69
N ALA A 209 12.31 11.95 4.01
CA ALA A 209 13.46 12.55 3.35
C ALA A 209 13.00 13.61 2.33
N PHE A 210 11.98 13.30 1.54
CA PHE A 210 11.42 14.20 0.55
C PHE A 210 10.87 15.47 1.20
N ARG A 211 10.02 15.36 2.22
CA ARG A 211 9.38 16.52 2.88
C ARG A 211 10.38 17.38 3.66
N LEU A 212 11.37 16.78 4.29
CA LEU A 212 12.28 17.46 5.21
C LEU A 212 13.54 18.00 4.53
N ALA A 213 14.05 17.32 3.48
CA ALA A 213 15.28 17.72 2.81
C ALA A 213 15.04 18.69 1.63
N ASN A 214 13.83 18.71 1.05
CA ASN A 214 13.54 19.55 -0.11
C ASN A 214 12.80 20.83 0.29
N GLY A 215 13.56 21.87 0.61
CA GLY A 215 13.01 23.18 1.01
C GLY A 215 12.05 23.81 0.00
N MET A 216 12.11 23.43 -1.28
CA MET A 216 11.18 23.93 -2.32
C MET A 216 9.72 23.51 -2.09
N PHE A 217 9.47 22.34 -1.47
CA PHE A 217 8.10 21.87 -1.24
C PHE A 217 7.52 22.32 0.11
N ALA A 218 8.37 22.69 1.07
CA ALA A 218 7.93 23.06 2.41
C ALA A 218 6.87 24.19 2.45
N PRO A 219 6.99 25.28 1.66
CA PRO A 219 5.96 26.34 1.62
C PRO A 219 4.62 25.88 1.03
N LEU A 220 4.65 24.88 0.15
CA LEU A 220 3.47 24.37 -0.55
C LEU A 220 2.71 23.31 0.26
N TRP A 221 3.28 22.85 1.40
CA TRP A 221 2.78 21.68 2.12
C TRP A 221 1.72 22.02 3.18
N ASN A 222 0.60 22.61 2.75
CA ASN A 222 -0.50 23.04 3.61
C ASN A 222 -1.81 23.20 2.81
N ALA A 223 -2.92 23.38 3.52
CA ALA A 223 -4.26 23.55 2.95
C ALA A 223 -4.43 24.84 2.12
N THR A 224 -3.50 25.81 2.15
CA THR A 224 -3.62 27.00 1.29
C THR A 224 -3.19 26.71 -0.15
N HIS A 225 -2.30 25.73 -0.35
CA HIS A 225 -1.79 25.32 -1.67
C HIS A 225 -2.29 23.95 -2.12
N ILE A 226 -2.55 23.03 -1.19
CA ILE A 226 -3.05 21.68 -1.50
C ILE A 226 -4.57 21.70 -1.46
N ASP A 227 -5.20 21.14 -2.49
CA ASP A 227 -6.66 20.97 -2.55
C ASP A 227 -7.10 19.75 -1.74
N HIS A 228 -6.46 18.61 -1.99
CA HIS A 228 -6.70 17.38 -1.26
C HIS A 228 -5.53 16.39 -1.42
N ILE A 229 -5.55 15.36 -0.59
CA ILE A 229 -4.61 14.24 -0.64
C ILE A 229 -5.38 12.95 -0.83
N GLN A 230 -4.89 12.05 -1.68
CA GLN A 230 -5.41 10.71 -1.87
C GLN A 230 -4.34 9.68 -1.47
N ILE A 231 -4.70 8.70 -0.65
CA ILE A 231 -3.84 7.57 -0.29
C ILE A 231 -4.57 6.30 -0.73
N THR A 232 -4.04 5.65 -1.75
CA THR A 232 -4.63 4.46 -2.37
C THR A 232 -3.75 3.25 -2.11
N ALA A 233 -4.31 2.13 -1.64
CA ALA A 233 -3.65 0.84 -1.57
C ALA A 233 -4.55 -0.28 -2.10
N THR A 234 -4.33 -0.70 -3.35
CA THR A 234 -5.19 -1.62 -4.07
C THR A 234 -4.47 -2.95 -4.32
N GLU A 235 -5.24 -4.03 -4.32
CA GLU A 235 -4.74 -5.38 -4.60
C GLU A 235 -5.58 -6.04 -5.70
N THR A 236 -4.91 -6.71 -6.64
CA THR A 236 -5.58 -7.51 -7.68
C THR A 236 -6.00 -8.88 -7.18
N VAL A 237 -5.39 -9.38 -6.11
CA VAL A 237 -5.72 -10.66 -5.51
C VAL A 237 -6.97 -10.56 -4.63
N GLY A 238 -7.77 -11.63 -4.63
CA GLY A 238 -8.88 -11.81 -3.70
C GLY A 238 -8.41 -12.28 -2.32
N VAL A 239 -9.30 -12.88 -1.55
CA VAL A 239 -8.98 -13.48 -0.24
C VAL A 239 -8.31 -14.85 -0.37
N GLU A 240 -8.56 -15.56 -1.48
CA GLU A 240 -8.02 -16.87 -1.81
C GLU A 240 -8.22 -17.88 -0.65
N THR A 241 -7.14 -18.50 -0.16
CA THR A 241 -7.22 -19.52 0.90
C THR A 241 -7.38 -18.95 2.31
N ARG A 242 -7.35 -17.62 2.46
CA ARG A 242 -7.38 -16.93 3.77
C ARG A 242 -8.78 -16.49 4.20
N GLY A 243 -9.83 -17.05 3.58
CA GLY A 243 -11.24 -16.71 3.82
C GLY A 243 -11.58 -16.60 5.31
N GLN A 244 -11.36 -17.66 6.07
CA GLN A 244 -11.72 -17.73 7.50
C GLN A 244 -11.08 -16.62 8.35
N TYR A 245 -9.81 -16.31 8.10
CA TYR A 245 -9.11 -15.24 8.82
C TYR A 245 -9.62 -13.86 8.39
N TYR A 246 -9.74 -13.64 7.07
CA TYR A 246 -10.11 -12.34 6.55
C TYR A 246 -11.55 -11.97 6.86
N ASP A 247 -12.45 -12.95 6.94
CA ASP A 247 -13.88 -12.74 7.25
C ASP A 247 -14.13 -12.20 8.66
N THR A 248 -13.15 -12.31 9.56
CA THR A 248 -13.19 -11.66 10.88
C THR A 248 -12.43 -10.32 10.92
N THR A 249 -11.54 -10.10 9.94
CA THR A 249 -10.64 -8.94 9.90
C THR A 249 -11.25 -7.81 9.08
N GLY A 250 -11.57 -8.09 7.81
CA GLY A 250 -12.02 -7.11 6.83
C GLY A 250 -10.96 -6.08 6.44
N VAL A 251 -11.21 -5.33 5.38
CA VAL A 251 -10.26 -4.35 4.81
C VAL A 251 -9.88 -3.23 5.79
N VAL A 252 -10.81 -2.82 6.66
CA VAL A 252 -10.57 -1.73 7.62
C VAL A 252 -9.47 -2.09 8.60
N ARG A 253 -9.50 -3.31 9.17
CA ARG A 253 -8.48 -3.77 10.12
C ARG A 253 -7.20 -4.21 9.41
N ASP A 254 -7.33 -4.80 8.22
CA ASP A 254 -6.18 -5.34 7.49
C ASP A 254 -5.26 -4.24 6.94
N MET A 255 -5.85 -3.14 6.43
CA MET A 255 -5.15 -2.11 5.66
C MET A 255 -5.32 -0.69 6.22
N LEU A 256 -6.54 -0.27 6.56
CA LEU A 256 -6.80 1.14 6.92
C LEU A 256 -6.24 1.49 8.30
N GLN A 257 -6.57 0.67 9.31
CA GLN A 257 -6.22 0.90 10.73
C GLN A 257 -4.70 1.01 10.96
N ASN A 258 -3.90 0.37 10.13
CA ASN A 258 -2.44 0.34 10.23
C ASN A 258 -1.78 1.13 9.09
N HIS A 259 -1.61 0.51 7.91
CA HIS A 259 -0.76 0.96 6.82
C HIS A 259 -1.15 2.33 6.29
N LEU A 260 -2.44 2.56 6.03
CA LEU A 260 -2.88 3.84 5.45
C LEU A 260 -2.79 4.98 6.47
N LEU A 261 -3.08 4.72 7.74
CA LEU A 261 -2.92 5.73 8.80
C LEU A 261 -1.44 6.01 9.11
N GLN A 262 -0.54 5.03 8.94
CA GLN A 262 0.91 5.26 8.98
C GLN A 262 1.38 6.16 7.84
N ILE A 263 0.92 5.90 6.61
CA ILE A 263 1.23 6.75 5.45
C ILE A 263 0.67 8.15 5.67
N LEU A 264 -0.58 8.27 6.12
CA LEU A 264 -1.20 9.56 6.47
C LEU A 264 -0.31 10.34 7.45
N ALA A 265 0.20 9.67 8.49
CA ALA A 265 1.13 10.25 9.45
C ALA A 265 2.35 10.87 8.78
N TYR A 266 3.06 10.12 7.94
CA TYR A 266 4.25 10.64 7.26
C TYR A 266 3.96 11.76 6.27
N VAL A 267 2.82 11.71 5.60
CA VAL A 267 2.43 12.73 4.61
C VAL A 267 2.03 14.03 5.31
N CYS A 268 1.30 13.96 6.43
CA CYS A 268 0.63 15.12 7.00
C CYS A 268 1.23 15.62 8.34
N MET A 269 2.05 14.86 9.05
CA MET A 269 2.62 15.33 10.32
C MET A 269 3.43 16.62 10.16
N GLU A 270 3.53 17.40 11.23
CA GLU A 270 4.44 18.55 11.27
C GLU A 270 5.90 18.10 11.08
N PRO A 271 6.76 18.93 10.46
CA PRO A 271 8.19 18.68 10.43
C PRO A 271 8.72 18.50 11.87
N PRO A 272 9.34 17.37 12.20
CA PRO A 272 9.85 17.13 13.54
C PRO A 272 11.07 18.02 13.79
N ALA A 273 11.30 18.39 15.06
CA ALA A 273 12.42 19.28 15.43
C ALA A 273 13.80 18.63 15.24
N SER A 274 13.85 17.30 15.27
CA SER A 274 15.01 16.48 14.98
C SER A 274 14.56 15.15 14.36
N LEU A 275 15.51 14.34 13.90
CA LEU A 275 15.25 12.96 13.48
C LEU A 275 15.40 11.96 14.63
N ASP A 276 15.37 12.43 15.88
CA ASP A 276 15.39 11.53 17.03
C ASP A 276 14.10 10.68 17.04
N PRO A 277 14.18 9.37 17.34
CA PRO A 277 13.05 8.46 17.17
C PRO A 277 11.76 8.91 17.85
N ASP A 278 11.85 9.37 19.11
CA ASP A 278 10.67 9.84 19.84
C ASP A 278 10.09 11.15 19.32
N VAL A 279 10.92 12.06 18.81
CA VAL A 279 10.43 13.32 18.21
C VAL A 279 9.64 13.04 16.93
N VAL A 280 10.09 12.07 16.13
CA VAL A 280 9.36 11.59 14.95
C VAL A 280 8.06 10.88 15.36
N ARG A 281 8.11 9.98 16.35
CA ARG A 281 6.93 9.26 16.85
C ARG A 281 5.89 10.20 17.46
N ASP A 282 6.32 11.23 18.20
CA ASP A 282 5.47 12.29 18.75
C ASP A 282 4.75 13.07 17.65
N ALA A 283 5.47 13.46 16.59
CA ALA A 283 4.87 14.17 15.45
C ALA A 283 3.79 13.32 14.75
N LYS A 284 4.05 12.02 14.57
CA LYS A 284 3.08 11.07 14.02
C LYS A 284 1.84 10.94 14.91
N SER A 285 2.04 10.72 16.21
CA SER A 285 0.95 10.56 17.19
C SER A 285 0.09 11.82 17.29
N ARG A 286 0.71 13.00 17.36
CA ARG A 286 0.01 14.30 17.39
C ARG A 286 -0.85 14.51 16.15
N LEU A 287 -0.40 14.10 14.96
CA LEU A 287 -1.25 14.15 13.76
C LEU A 287 -2.49 13.27 13.92
N LEU A 288 -2.33 12.01 14.33
CA LEU A 288 -3.47 11.09 14.46
C LEU A 288 -4.46 11.55 15.52
N GLN A 289 -4.01 12.23 16.58
CA GLN A 289 -4.89 12.88 17.55
C GLN A 289 -5.72 14.00 16.92
N ALA A 290 -5.15 14.74 15.96
CA ALA A 290 -5.84 15.77 15.20
C ALA A 290 -6.79 15.23 14.12
N VAL A 291 -6.80 13.92 13.84
CA VAL A 291 -7.82 13.33 12.96
C VAL A 291 -9.18 13.42 13.65
N ARG A 292 -10.14 14.06 12.97
CA ARG A 292 -11.52 14.15 13.42
C ARG A 292 -12.16 12.77 13.40
N VAL A 293 -12.74 12.37 14.52
CA VAL A 293 -13.44 11.09 14.65
C VAL A 293 -14.85 11.26 14.07
N PRO A 294 -15.26 10.47 13.06
CA PRO A 294 -16.55 10.65 12.42
C PRO A 294 -17.69 10.20 13.36
N GLY A 295 -18.73 11.02 13.46
CA GLY A 295 -20.01 10.61 14.03
C GLY A 295 -20.80 9.68 13.09
N ALA A 296 -21.88 9.06 13.56
CA ALA A 296 -22.66 8.09 12.76
C ALA A 296 -23.15 8.64 11.41
N ALA A 297 -23.64 9.88 11.39
CA ALA A 297 -24.07 10.54 10.15
C ALA A 297 -22.89 10.86 9.21
N GLU A 298 -21.71 11.13 9.76
CA GLU A 298 -20.50 11.34 8.97
C GLU A 298 -19.97 10.02 8.43
N VAL A 299 -20.09 8.90 9.17
CA VAL A 299 -19.74 7.59 8.63
C VAL A 299 -20.59 7.25 7.41
N ASP A 300 -21.91 7.45 7.48
CA ASP A 300 -22.81 7.22 6.33
C ASP A 300 -22.46 8.12 5.13
N ARG A 301 -22.12 9.38 5.40
CA ARG A 301 -21.79 10.37 4.37
C ARG A 301 -20.39 10.19 3.77
N ASP A 302 -19.39 9.90 4.59
CA ASP A 302 -17.96 10.06 4.28
C ASP A 302 -17.19 8.73 4.25
N CYS A 303 -17.85 7.60 4.55
CA CYS A 303 -17.25 6.28 4.48
C CYS A 303 -18.06 5.38 3.54
N VAL A 304 -17.35 4.72 2.63
CA VAL A 304 -17.91 3.76 1.67
C VAL A 304 -17.34 2.38 1.99
N ARG A 305 -18.20 1.37 1.99
CA ARG A 305 -17.82 -0.04 2.06
C ARG A 305 -18.21 -0.76 0.77
N GLY A 306 -17.44 -1.78 0.41
CA GLY A 306 -17.78 -2.68 -0.69
C GLY A 306 -17.39 -4.12 -0.42
N GLN A 307 -18.04 -5.04 -1.14
CA GLN A 307 -17.68 -6.46 -1.18
C GLN A 307 -17.64 -6.95 -2.63
N TYR A 308 -16.53 -7.60 -3.03
CA TYR A 308 -16.37 -8.03 -4.42
C TYR A 308 -17.30 -9.21 -4.75
N GLY A 309 -17.97 -9.09 -5.90
CA GLY A 309 -18.71 -10.15 -6.55
C GLY A 309 -17.87 -10.85 -7.62
N ARG A 310 -18.53 -11.71 -8.40
CA ARG A 310 -17.94 -12.31 -9.60
C ARG A 310 -17.43 -11.24 -10.56
N GLY A 311 -16.44 -11.59 -11.35
CA GLY A 311 -15.85 -10.68 -12.31
C GLY A 311 -14.77 -11.33 -13.14
N VAL A 312 -13.82 -10.52 -13.61
CA VAL A 312 -12.72 -10.92 -14.48
C VAL A 312 -11.46 -10.31 -13.89
N LYS A 313 -10.44 -11.13 -13.69
CA LYS A 313 -9.13 -10.68 -13.22
C LYS A 313 -8.39 -9.94 -14.34
N ALA A 314 -7.32 -9.23 -14.00
CA ALA A 314 -6.49 -8.49 -14.96
C ALA A 314 -5.83 -9.36 -16.06
N ASP A 315 -5.81 -10.69 -15.88
CA ASP A 315 -5.32 -11.68 -16.85
C ASP A 315 -6.44 -12.28 -17.73
N GLY A 316 -7.67 -11.77 -17.62
CA GLY A 316 -8.83 -12.24 -18.38
C GLY A 316 -9.54 -13.46 -17.78
N THR A 317 -9.04 -14.03 -16.67
CA THR A 317 -9.66 -15.22 -16.07
C THR A 317 -10.89 -14.86 -15.22
N PRO A 318 -11.92 -15.72 -15.15
CA PRO A 318 -13.05 -15.50 -14.27
C PRO A 318 -12.63 -15.45 -12.78
N ALA A 319 -13.17 -14.48 -12.06
CA ALA A 319 -13.00 -14.35 -10.62
C ALA A 319 -14.27 -14.80 -9.88
N VAL A 320 -14.08 -15.58 -8.81
CA VAL A 320 -15.16 -15.94 -7.89
C VAL A 320 -15.55 -14.75 -7.01
N GLY A 321 -16.81 -14.69 -6.58
CA GLY A 321 -17.26 -13.67 -5.62
C GLY A 321 -16.79 -13.99 -4.20
N TYR A 322 -16.70 -12.99 -3.33
CA TYR A 322 -16.16 -13.15 -1.98
C TYR A 322 -16.88 -14.23 -1.15
N ARG A 323 -18.21 -14.25 -1.18
CA ARG A 323 -19.06 -15.24 -0.48
C ARG A 323 -18.97 -16.66 -1.07
N GLU A 324 -18.32 -16.81 -2.23
CA GLU A 324 -18.08 -18.09 -2.90
C GLU A 324 -16.65 -18.61 -2.67
N GLU A 325 -15.81 -17.83 -1.99
CA GLU A 325 -14.42 -18.20 -1.71
C GLU A 325 -14.35 -19.29 -0.63
N PRO A 326 -13.30 -20.14 -0.65
CA PRO A 326 -13.12 -21.18 0.35
C PRO A 326 -13.06 -20.61 1.78
N ASN A 327 -13.86 -21.19 2.67
CA ASN A 327 -13.91 -20.84 4.10
C ASN A 327 -14.38 -19.39 4.39
N VAL A 328 -15.20 -18.80 3.51
CA VAL A 328 -15.95 -17.56 3.78
C VAL A 328 -17.41 -17.91 4.07
N ASP A 329 -18.05 -17.19 5.00
CA ASP A 329 -19.50 -17.34 5.22
C ASP A 329 -20.27 -16.90 3.95
N PRO A 330 -21.13 -17.76 3.36
CA PRO A 330 -21.98 -17.40 2.22
C PRO A 330 -22.90 -16.18 2.47
N HIS A 331 -23.13 -15.82 3.73
CA HIS A 331 -23.90 -14.65 4.16
C HIS A 331 -23.03 -13.53 4.74
N SER A 332 -21.71 -13.61 4.58
CA SER A 332 -20.78 -12.63 5.13
C SER A 332 -21.12 -11.20 4.72
N ASN A 333 -21.07 -10.31 5.70
CA ASN A 333 -21.16 -8.86 5.52
C ASN A 333 -19.79 -8.16 5.66
N THR A 334 -18.69 -8.92 5.56
CA THR A 334 -17.34 -8.39 5.70
C THR A 334 -16.95 -7.55 4.47
N PRO A 335 -16.54 -6.28 4.67
CA PRO A 335 -16.11 -5.44 3.56
C PRO A 335 -14.71 -5.85 3.07
N THR A 336 -14.59 -6.02 1.76
CA THR A 336 -13.34 -6.26 1.04
C THR A 336 -12.79 -4.99 0.38
N PHE A 337 -13.56 -3.91 0.41
CA PHE A 337 -13.20 -2.56 -0.04
C PHE A 337 -13.69 -1.53 0.97
N ALA A 338 -12.89 -0.49 1.20
CA ALA A 338 -13.29 0.69 1.95
C ALA A 338 -12.67 1.96 1.36
N ALA A 339 -13.46 3.03 1.29
CA ALA A 339 -12.98 4.39 1.04
C ALA A 339 -13.48 5.32 2.15
N ILE A 340 -12.61 6.18 2.69
CA ILE A 340 -12.92 7.07 3.81
C ILE A 340 -12.38 8.46 3.52
N LYS A 341 -13.22 9.48 3.70
CA LYS A 341 -12.82 10.88 3.74
C LYS A 341 -12.54 11.28 5.19
N LEU A 342 -11.33 11.74 5.46
CA LEU A 342 -10.88 12.22 6.77
C LEU A 342 -10.67 13.74 6.76
N HIS A 343 -10.86 14.33 7.92
CA HIS A 343 -10.52 15.73 8.21
C HIS A 343 -9.47 15.80 9.31
N LEU A 344 -8.56 16.76 9.18
CA LEU A 344 -7.47 17.02 10.12
C LEU A 344 -7.73 18.37 10.81
N ASP A 345 -8.00 18.34 12.11
CA ASP A 345 -8.33 19.50 12.92
C ASP A 345 -7.05 20.16 13.47
N ASN A 346 -6.26 20.74 12.55
CA ASN A 346 -5.12 21.60 12.87
C ASN A 346 -4.95 22.72 11.83
N ASP A 347 -4.18 23.74 12.16
CA ASP A 347 -4.03 24.94 11.32
C ASP A 347 -3.46 24.64 9.92
N ARG A 348 -2.54 23.68 9.81
CA ARG A 348 -1.90 23.33 8.53
C ARG A 348 -2.89 22.75 7.53
N TRP A 349 -3.83 21.93 7.99
CA TRP A 349 -4.71 21.12 7.16
C TRP A 349 -6.19 21.51 7.26
N ALA A 350 -6.51 22.62 7.93
CA ALA A 350 -7.86 23.09 8.15
C ALA A 350 -8.69 23.14 6.85
N GLY A 351 -9.83 22.44 6.85
CA GLY A 351 -10.76 22.39 5.71
C GLY A 351 -10.32 21.52 4.53
N MET A 352 -9.09 21.01 4.51
CA MET A 352 -8.58 20.14 3.45
C MET A 352 -8.90 18.67 3.76
N PRO A 353 -9.62 17.95 2.87
CA PRO A 353 -9.88 16.54 3.07
C PRO A 353 -8.70 15.67 2.66
N VAL A 354 -8.59 14.52 3.32
CA VAL A 354 -7.72 13.42 2.90
C VAL A 354 -8.59 12.20 2.62
N TYR A 355 -8.45 11.63 1.43
CA TYR A 355 -9.19 10.44 1.02
C TYR A 355 -8.30 9.21 1.10
N LEU A 356 -8.75 8.20 1.83
CA LEU A 356 -8.12 6.90 1.95
C LEU A 356 -8.94 5.89 1.17
N ARG A 357 -8.33 5.02 0.36
CA ARG A 357 -9.02 3.85 -0.18
C ARG A 357 -8.15 2.60 -0.19
N SER A 358 -8.76 1.46 0.09
CA SER A 358 -8.14 0.16 -0.07
C SER A 358 -9.16 -0.90 -0.43
N GLY A 359 -8.73 -1.92 -1.16
CA GLY A 359 -9.58 -3.07 -1.42
C GLY A 359 -8.86 -4.20 -2.16
N LYS A 360 -9.52 -5.35 -2.14
CA LYS A 360 -9.12 -6.59 -2.80
C LYS A 360 -9.90 -6.82 -4.08
N SER A 361 -9.33 -7.65 -4.96
CA SER A 361 -9.90 -7.97 -6.27
C SER A 361 -10.22 -6.71 -7.08
N LEU A 362 -9.27 -5.78 -7.13
CA LEU A 362 -9.39 -4.54 -7.90
C LEU A 362 -8.59 -4.62 -9.21
N TRP A 363 -8.84 -3.68 -10.12
CA TRP A 363 -8.24 -3.65 -11.45
C TRP A 363 -6.71 -3.74 -11.45
N LYS A 364 -6.06 -2.94 -10.60
CA LYS A 364 -4.59 -2.81 -10.57
C LYS A 364 -4.08 -2.87 -9.15
N ARG A 365 -2.96 -3.57 -8.95
CA ARG A 365 -2.21 -3.54 -7.69
C ARG A 365 -1.37 -2.28 -7.63
N GLY A 366 -1.48 -1.54 -6.54
CA GLY A 366 -0.69 -0.33 -6.36
C GLY A 366 -0.78 0.22 -4.94
N THR A 367 0.26 0.94 -4.52
CA THR A 367 0.15 1.87 -3.40
C THR A 367 0.71 3.21 -3.83
N GLU A 368 -0.12 4.23 -3.79
CA GLU A 368 0.18 5.55 -4.32
C GLU A 368 -0.36 6.63 -3.38
N ILE A 369 0.37 7.74 -3.31
CA ILE A 369 -0.06 8.94 -2.59
C ILE A 369 -0.11 10.07 -3.62
N VAL A 370 -1.26 10.68 -3.80
CA VAL A 370 -1.45 11.80 -4.72
C VAL A 370 -1.73 13.05 -3.91
N VAL A 371 -0.86 14.04 -4.05
CA VAL A 371 -1.04 15.39 -3.53
C VAL A 371 -1.47 16.27 -4.68
N GLN A 372 -2.73 16.70 -4.68
CA GLN A 372 -3.27 17.57 -5.72
C GLN A 372 -3.23 19.03 -5.23
N PHE A 373 -2.54 19.88 -5.98
CA PHE A 373 -2.47 21.31 -5.69
C PHE A 373 -3.69 22.06 -6.22
N LYS A 374 -4.04 23.15 -5.54
CA LYS A 374 -5.05 24.11 -6.00
C LYS A 374 -4.56 24.81 -7.28
N GLY A 375 -5.47 25.13 -8.16
CA GLY A 375 -5.20 25.89 -9.38
C GLY A 375 -6.46 26.08 -10.22
N GLU A 376 -6.47 27.12 -11.05
CA GLU A 376 -7.52 27.31 -12.04
C GLU A 376 -7.24 26.42 -13.26
N GLY A 377 -8.18 25.54 -13.62
CA GLY A 377 -8.03 24.61 -14.74
C GLY A 377 -7.21 23.36 -14.41
N ALA A 378 -6.15 23.08 -15.18
CA ALA A 378 -5.34 21.88 -15.01
C ALA A 378 -4.46 21.96 -13.75
N THR A 379 -4.82 21.19 -12.72
CA THR A 379 -4.10 21.17 -11.44
C THR A 379 -2.77 20.42 -11.55
N ASN A 380 -1.78 20.89 -10.78
CA ASN A 380 -0.51 20.19 -10.59
C ASN A 380 -0.70 19.02 -9.62
N LEU A 381 -0.01 17.91 -9.88
CA LEU A 381 0.00 16.72 -9.03
C LEU A 381 1.42 16.40 -8.59
N LEU A 382 1.59 16.01 -7.34
CA LEU A 382 2.78 15.32 -6.85
C LEU A 382 2.36 13.91 -6.42
N ILE A 383 2.95 12.90 -7.05
CA ILE A 383 2.57 11.51 -6.90
C ILE A 383 3.76 10.73 -6.35
N PHE A 384 3.57 10.05 -5.23
CA PHE A 384 4.54 9.10 -4.70
C PHE A 384 4.08 7.69 -5.04
N HIS A 385 4.86 6.99 -5.85
CA HIS A 385 4.64 5.58 -6.16
C HIS A 385 5.40 4.74 -5.14
N ILE A 386 4.65 4.06 -4.26
CA ILE A 386 5.22 3.26 -3.17
C ILE A 386 5.52 1.84 -3.66
N GLN A 387 4.60 1.23 -4.40
CA GLN A 387 4.72 -0.08 -5.05
C GLN A 387 3.66 -0.24 -6.15
N PRO A 388 3.84 -1.09 -7.17
CA PRO A 388 5.02 -1.91 -7.45
C PRO A 388 6.19 -1.10 -8.03
N HIS A 389 5.90 -0.02 -8.75
CA HIS A 389 6.92 0.92 -9.21
C HIS A 389 7.23 1.90 -8.07
N GLN A 390 8.52 2.13 -7.83
CA GLN A 390 9.00 2.96 -6.74
C GLN A 390 9.54 4.27 -7.34
N GLY A 391 8.94 5.40 -6.98
CA GLY A 391 9.33 6.66 -7.58
C GLY A 391 8.49 7.85 -7.13
N VAL A 392 8.84 9.01 -7.67
CA VAL A 392 8.12 10.26 -7.46
C VAL A 392 7.86 10.90 -8.83
N GLU A 393 6.63 11.32 -9.07
CA GLU A 393 6.20 11.99 -10.30
C GLU A 393 5.59 13.36 -9.97
N ILE A 394 6.00 14.39 -10.70
CA ILE A 394 5.36 15.71 -10.68
C ILE A 394 4.68 15.91 -12.01
N ARG A 395 3.35 16.10 -12.01
CA ARG A 395 2.59 16.49 -13.20
C ARG A 395 2.28 17.97 -13.14
N MET A 396 2.64 18.70 -14.18
CA MET A 396 2.48 20.15 -14.26
C MET A 396 2.22 20.60 -15.70
N LEU A 397 1.88 21.88 -15.87
CA LEU A 397 1.81 22.48 -17.20
C LEU A 397 3.21 22.90 -17.69
N ALA A 398 3.49 22.62 -18.94
CA ALA A 398 4.68 23.08 -19.65
C ALA A 398 4.28 23.67 -21.01
N LYS A 399 5.10 24.58 -21.53
CA LYS A 399 4.92 25.09 -22.90
C LYS A 399 5.15 23.95 -23.89
N ARG A 400 4.19 23.76 -24.79
CA ARG A 400 4.34 22.89 -25.96
C ARG A 400 5.54 23.36 -26.81
N PRO A 401 6.46 22.48 -27.21
CA PRO A 401 7.51 22.82 -28.17
C PRO A 401 6.89 23.35 -29.48
N GLY A 402 7.40 24.46 -30.00
CA GLY A 402 6.84 25.10 -31.20
C GLY A 402 6.76 26.63 -31.10
N PRO A 403 6.31 27.32 -32.16
CA PRO A 403 6.27 28.78 -32.22
C PRO A 403 5.12 29.40 -31.40
N ALA A 404 4.02 28.67 -31.20
CA ALA A 404 2.87 29.15 -30.43
C ALA A 404 3.07 28.98 -28.91
N PHE A 405 2.50 29.90 -28.12
CA PHE A 405 2.46 29.77 -26.67
C PHE A 405 1.20 28.97 -26.26
N GLN A 406 1.34 27.65 -26.24
CA GLN A 406 0.29 26.73 -25.81
C GLN A 406 0.80 25.89 -24.65
N LEU A 407 -0.04 25.68 -23.63
CA LEU A 407 0.29 24.86 -22.48
C LEU A 407 -0.17 23.41 -22.71
N GLN A 408 0.59 22.45 -22.17
CA GLN A 408 0.25 21.04 -22.13
C GLN A 408 0.68 20.42 -20.81
N ARG A 409 0.02 19.32 -20.41
CA ARG A 409 0.46 18.54 -19.24
C ARG A 409 1.79 17.84 -19.56
N ALA A 410 2.72 17.92 -18.64
CA ALA A 410 4.02 17.25 -18.68
C ALA A 410 4.30 16.60 -17.32
N GLY A 411 5.02 15.47 -17.35
CA GLY A 411 5.46 14.74 -16.15
C GLY A 411 6.97 14.83 -15.98
N MET A 412 7.43 15.11 -14.77
CA MET A 412 8.82 14.94 -14.33
C MET A 412 8.88 13.72 -13.41
N ARG A 413 9.65 12.70 -13.77
CA ARG A 413 9.68 11.42 -13.04
C ARG A 413 11.07 11.12 -12.50
N PHE A 414 11.08 10.64 -11.26
CA PHE A 414 12.20 10.02 -10.59
C PHE A 414 11.87 8.54 -10.34
N ASP A 415 12.74 7.63 -10.76
CA ASP A 415 12.59 6.18 -10.58
C ASP A 415 13.73 5.60 -9.75
N TYR A 416 13.39 4.81 -8.73
CA TYR A 416 14.36 4.18 -7.85
C TYR A 416 15.24 3.18 -8.58
N ALA A 417 14.67 2.39 -9.49
CA ALA A 417 15.40 1.33 -10.18
C ALA A 417 16.42 1.87 -11.18
N GLU A 418 16.19 3.08 -11.69
CA GLU A 418 17.12 3.79 -12.59
C GLU A 418 18.23 4.52 -11.83
N THR A 419 17.97 4.94 -10.58
CA THR A 419 18.89 5.80 -9.83
C THR A 419 19.76 5.02 -8.83
N PHE A 420 19.26 3.93 -8.26
CA PHE A 420 19.94 3.21 -7.18
C PHE A 420 20.10 1.73 -7.49
N GLU A 421 21.32 1.21 -7.28
CA GLU A 421 21.60 -0.22 -7.24
C GLU A 421 21.29 -0.80 -5.85
N ALA A 422 20.01 -0.85 -5.46
CA ALA A 422 19.59 -1.39 -4.17
C ALA A 422 18.63 -2.58 -4.36
N SER A 423 19.05 -3.78 -3.97
CA SER A 423 18.22 -4.97 -3.93
C SER A 423 17.73 -5.24 -2.50
N ARG A 424 16.75 -4.50 -2.01
CA ARG A 424 16.08 -4.82 -0.75
C ARG A 424 14.72 -5.41 -1.03
N GLY A 425 14.50 -6.64 -0.56
CA GLY A 425 13.39 -7.49 -1.03
C GLY A 425 12.14 -7.42 -0.16
N THR A 426 12.28 -7.49 1.16
CA THR A 426 11.14 -7.78 2.04
C THR A 426 10.69 -6.60 2.91
N GLY A 427 11.57 -5.62 3.17
CA GLY A 427 11.34 -4.52 4.11
C GLY A 427 11.59 -4.91 5.58
N TYR A 428 11.56 -6.21 5.90
CA TYR A 428 11.91 -6.73 7.21
C TYR A 428 13.40 -6.59 7.51
N GLU A 429 14.27 -6.48 6.48
CA GLU A 429 15.70 -6.24 6.68
C GLU A 429 15.92 -4.95 7.48
N VAL A 430 15.23 -3.88 7.07
CA VAL A 430 15.35 -2.56 7.69
C VAL A 430 14.82 -2.58 9.12
N LEU A 431 13.68 -3.24 9.33
CA LEU A 431 13.07 -3.35 10.67
C LEU A 431 13.97 -4.16 11.61
N LEU A 432 14.44 -5.34 11.20
CA LEU A 432 15.34 -6.15 12.03
C LEU A 432 16.66 -5.43 12.33
N TYR A 433 17.22 -4.73 11.34
CA TYR A 433 18.41 -3.90 11.53
C TYR A 433 18.17 -2.77 12.54
N GLY A 434 17.06 -2.03 12.42
CA GLY A 434 16.67 -0.99 13.38
C GLY A 434 16.48 -1.53 14.78
N ALA A 435 15.77 -2.67 14.92
CA ALA A 435 15.56 -3.33 16.19
C ALA A 435 16.87 -3.81 16.83
N LEU A 436 17.84 -4.31 16.06
CA LEU A 436 19.15 -4.71 16.56
C LEU A 436 19.93 -3.51 17.13
N ASN A 437 19.82 -2.36 16.48
CA ASN A 437 20.47 -1.12 16.91
C ASN A 437 19.75 -0.40 18.05
N GLY A 438 18.47 -0.72 18.28
CA GLY A 438 17.65 -0.04 19.25
C GLY A 438 17.02 1.24 18.74
N ASP A 439 16.77 1.32 17.43
CA ASP A 439 16.08 2.43 16.79
C ASP A 439 14.58 2.10 16.64
N PRO A 440 13.69 2.74 17.43
CA PRO A 440 12.26 2.50 17.37
C PRO A 440 11.54 3.38 16.33
N THR A 441 12.24 4.17 15.50
CA THR A 441 11.62 5.15 14.58
C THR A 441 10.58 4.52 13.64
N LEU A 442 10.85 3.30 13.17
CA LEU A 442 9.98 2.56 12.24
C LEU A 442 9.02 1.60 12.95
N PHE A 443 8.80 1.76 14.25
CA PHE A 443 7.94 0.90 15.06
C PHE A 443 6.79 1.70 15.67
N SER A 444 5.62 1.08 15.73
CA SER A 444 4.43 1.75 16.24
C SER A 444 4.46 1.83 17.77
N ARG A 445 4.36 3.06 18.30
CA ARG A 445 4.23 3.29 19.74
C ARG A 445 2.76 3.11 20.17
N THR A 446 2.54 2.77 21.44
CA THR A 446 1.21 2.53 22.03
C THR A 446 0.19 3.61 21.65
N ASP A 447 0.55 4.88 21.83
CA ASP A 447 -0.33 6.02 21.57
C ASP A 447 -0.74 6.15 20.09
N PHE A 448 0.17 5.84 19.17
CA PHE A 448 -0.15 5.79 17.74
C PHE A 448 -1.17 4.70 17.43
N VAL A 449 -0.96 3.48 17.96
CA VAL A 449 -1.83 2.33 17.72
C VAL A 449 -3.24 2.56 18.30
N GLU A 450 -3.32 3.14 19.50
CA GLU A 450 -4.60 3.47 20.11
C GLU A 450 -5.32 4.60 19.37
N ALA A 451 -4.59 5.64 18.95
CA ALA A 451 -5.16 6.72 18.15
C ALA A 451 -5.67 6.20 16.79
N SER A 452 -4.99 5.24 16.17
CA SER A 452 -5.45 4.66 14.90
C SER A 452 -6.73 3.83 15.08
N TRP A 453 -6.87 3.08 16.18
CA TRP A 453 -8.12 2.41 16.54
C TRP A 453 -9.26 3.38 16.84
N ARG A 454 -8.99 4.46 17.59
CA ARG A 454 -9.96 5.53 17.88
C ARG A 454 -10.58 6.12 16.60
N ILE A 455 -9.79 6.23 15.52
CA ILE A 455 -10.26 6.77 14.23
C ILE A 455 -11.19 5.78 13.51
N VAL A 456 -10.84 4.49 13.47
CA VAL A 456 -11.60 3.50 12.67
C VAL A 456 -12.73 2.82 13.43
N GLN A 457 -12.72 2.83 14.77
CA GLN A 457 -13.71 2.14 15.60
C GLN A 457 -15.16 2.58 15.30
N PRO A 458 -15.50 3.88 15.17
CA PRO A 458 -16.87 4.28 14.85
C PRO A 458 -17.35 3.78 13.49
N VAL A 459 -16.45 3.63 12.52
CA VAL A 459 -16.76 3.07 11.20
C VAL A 459 -17.13 1.59 11.33
N LEU A 460 -16.34 0.84 12.10
CA LEU A 460 -16.63 -0.58 12.39
C LEU A 460 -17.95 -0.73 13.14
N ASP A 461 -18.20 0.09 14.15
CA ASP A 461 -19.41 0.03 14.97
C ASP A 461 -20.67 0.34 14.13
N ALA A 462 -20.64 1.40 13.33
CA ALA A 462 -21.74 1.78 12.45
C ALA A 462 -22.04 0.69 11.40
N TRP A 463 -21.00 0.12 10.78
CA TRP A 463 -21.18 -0.92 9.76
C TRP A 463 -21.63 -2.26 10.33
N ASN A 464 -21.28 -2.57 11.58
CA ASN A 464 -21.79 -3.74 12.29
C ASN A 464 -23.25 -3.54 12.73
N ALA A 465 -23.61 -2.33 13.16
CA ALA A 465 -24.98 -2.00 13.58
C ALA A 465 -25.97 -2.00 12.41
N VAL A 466 -25.54 -1.54 11.23
CA VAL A 466 -26.36 -1.53 10.02
C VAL A 466 -25.63 -2.32 8.91
N PRO A 467 -25.94 -3.62 8.73
CA PRO A 467 -25.34 -4.43 7.67
C PRO A 467 -25.62 -3.91 6.26
N ALA A 468 -24.77 -4.27 5.29
CA ALA A 468 -24.95 -3.84 3.90
C ALA A 468 -26.05 -4.69 3.25
N THR A 469 -26.99 -4.05 2.57
CA THR A 469 -28.08 -4.74 1.87
C THR A 469 -27.78 -4.99 0.39
N ASP A 470 -26.71 -4.37 -0.13
CA ASP A 470 -26.33 -4.35 -1.54
C ASP A 470 -25.10 -5.22 -1.84
N PHE A 471 -24.51 -5.90 -0.86
CA PHE A 471 -23.36 -6.78 -1.09
C PHE A 471 -23.74 -8.06 -1.86
N PRO A 472 -22.91 -8.49 -2.84
CA PRO A 472 -21.72 -7.82 -3.37
C PRO A 472 -22.08 -6.65 -4.29
N ASN A 473 -21.37 -5.52 -4.15
CA ASN A 473 -21.69 -4.26 -4.83
C ASN A 473 -20.58 -3.73 -5.77
N TYR A 474 -19.55 -4.54 -6.04
CA TYR A 474 -18.61 -4.26 -7.13
C TYR A 474 -18.08 -5.56 -7.74
N GLY A 475 -17.81 -5.57 -9.04
CA GLY A 475 -17.26 -6.74 -9.72
C GLY A 475 -15.75 -6.87 -9.47
N SER A 476 -15.28 -8.09 -9.19
CA SER A 476 -13.84 -8.40 -9.11
C SER A 476 -13.10 -7.91 -10.34
N GLY A 477 -12.05 -7.11 -10.17
CA GLY A 477 -11.25 -6.46 -11.21
C GLY A 477 -11.66 -5.02 -11.55
N THR A 478 -12.63 -4.40 -10.84
CA THR A 478 -13.03 -3.00 -11.08
C THR A 478 -12.21 -2.07 -10.17
N TRP A 479 -12.43 -0.76 -10.22
CA TRP A 479 -11.85 0.18 -9.24
C TRP A 479 -12.55 0.18 -7.87
N GLY A 480 -13.63 -0.59 -7.72
CA GLY A 480 -14.44 -0.68 -6.51
C GLY A 480 -15.90 -0.26 -6.76
N PRO A 481 -16.70 -0.07 -5.71
CA PRO A 481 -18.10 0.34 -5.84
C PRO A 481 -18.20 1.79 -6.33
N ARG A 482 -19.21 2.10 -7.14
CA ARG A 482 -19.47 3.47 -7.64
C ARG A 482 -19.63 4.51 -6.53
N ALA A 483 -20.13 4.10 -5.36
CA ALA A 483 -20.20 4.96 -4.19
C ALA A 483 -18.83 5.56 -3.80
N ALA A 484 -17.72 4.88 -4.10
CA ALA A 484 -16.38 5.40 -3.86
C ALA A 484 -16.04 6.58 -4.78
N SER A 485 -16.47 6.57 -6.04
CA SER A 485 -16.32 7.71 -6.96
C SER A 485 -17.23 8.86 -6.54
N ALA A 486 -18.49 8.55 -6.23
CA ALA A 486 -19.47 9.53 -5.76
C ALA A 486 -19.01 10.30 -4.50
N LEU A 487 -18.22 9.66 -3.63
CA LEU A 487 -17.63 10.29 -2.45
C LEU A 487 -16.78 11.52 -2.79
N LEU A 488 -15.97 11.45 -3.85
CA LEU A 488 -15.11 12.57 -4.28
C LEU A 488 -15.87 13.54 -5.20
N GLU A 489 -16.74 13.02 -6.06
CA GLU A 489 -17.56 13.82 -6.99
C GLU A 489 -18.44 14.83 -6.25
N ARG A 490 -18.94 14.46 -5.06
CA ARG A 490 -19.70 15.38 -4.19
C ARG A 490 -18.92 16.64 -3.82
N ASP A 491 -17.60 16.55 -3.76
CA ASP A 491 -16.73 17.69 -3.51
C ASP A 491 -16.13 18.29 -4.81
N GLY A 492 -16.61 17.89 -5.98
CA GLY A 492 -16.08 18.30 -7.28
C GLY A 492 -14.73 17.69 -7.65
N ARG A 493 -14.38 16.54 -7.04
CA ARG A 493 -13.08 15.86 -7.18
C ARG A 493 -13.24 14.49 -7.83
N ASN A 494 -12.13 13.92 -8.27
CA ASN A 494 -12.08 12.56 -8.84
C ASN A 494 -10.89 11.79 -8.29
N TRP A 495 -11.02 10.47 -8.20
CA TRP A 495 -9.88 9.62 -7.87
C TRP A 495 -8.80 9.70 -8.94
N HIS A 496 -7.56 9.73 -8.52
CA HIS A 496 -6.43 9.50 -9.39
C HIS A 496 -6.30 8.01 -9.65
N GLU A 497 -6.65 7.60 -10.86
CA GLU A 497 -6.51 6.22 -11.32
C GLU A 497 -5.44 6.18 -12.39
N CYS A 498 -4.24 5.77 -11.99
CA CYS A 498 -3.06 5.82 -12.85
C CYS A 498 -3.15 4.76 -13.95
N LEU A 499 -3.45 5.23 -15.15
CA LEU A 499 -3.41 4.47 -16.38
C LEU A 499 -1.95 4.23 -16.77
N SER A 500 -1.59 3.00 -17.12
CA SER A 500 -0.29 2.71 -17.72
C SER A 500 -0.40 2.77 -19.24
N ARG A 501 0.71 3.04 -19.92
CA ARG A 501 0.82 2.90 -21.38
C ARG A 501 0.34 1.53 -21.88
N GLU A 502 0.50 0.50 -21.04
CA GLU A 502 0.10 -0.87 -21.36
C GLU A 502 -1.41 -1.02 -21.54
N VAL A 503 -2.19 -0.20 -20.85
CA VAL A 503 -3.66 -0.18 -21.00
C VAL A 503 -4.03 0.32 -22.39
N LEU A 504 -3.43 1.42 -22.84
CA LEU A 504 -3.69 1.96 -24.17
C LEU A 504 -3.08 1.08 -25.27
N SER A 505 -1.93 0.45 -25.06
CA SER A 505 -1.33 -0.44 -26.08
C SER A 505 -2.12 -1.72 -26.30
N ARG A 506 -2.94 -2.14 -25.33
CA ARG A 506 -3.91 -3.25 -25.52
C ARG A 506 -5.08 -2.83 -26.38
N SER A 507 -5.33 -1.53 -26.54
CA SER A 507 -6.41 -1.07 -27.39
C SER A 507 -6.08 -1.30 -28.85
N THR A 508 -7.00 -1.92 -29.58
CA THR A 508 -6.86 -2.12 -31.04
C THR A 508 -6.67 -0.81 -31.80
N PHE A 509 -7.14 0.30 -31.24
CA PHE A 509 -7.03 1.63 -31.82
C PHE A 509 -5.67 2.27 -31.60
N PHE A 510 -5.05 2.09 -30.42
CA PHE A 510 -3.77 2.71 -30.07
C PHE A 510 -2.57 1.73 -30.12
N ALA A 511 -2.78 0.48 -30.54
CA ALA A 511 -1.76 -0.57 -30.50
C ALA A 511 -0.46 -0.21 -31.26
N THR A 512 -0.57 0.56 -32.35
CA THR A 512 0.58 0.97 -33.19
C THR A 512 1.12 2.36 -32.85
N ALA A 513 0.52 3.06 -31.88
CA ALA A 513 0.90 4.42 -31.54
C ALA A 513 2.32 4.49 -30.95
N PRO A 514 3.13 5.51 -31.30
CA PRO A 514 4.46 5.71 -30.72
C PRO A 514 4.40 5.85 -29.20
N ALA A 515 5.44 5.37 -28.48
CA ALA A 515 5.47 5.42 -27.01
C ALA A 515 5.32 6.85 -26.44
N VAL A 516 5.84 7.87 -27.13
CA VAL A 516 5.69 9.28 -26.73
C VAL A 516 4.23 9.74 -26.83
N LEU A 517 3.51 9.30 -27.87
CA LEU A 517 2.09 9.59 -28.03
C LEU A 517 1.28 8.90 -26.92
N LEU A 518 1.54 7.61 -26.67
CA LEU A 518 0.87 6.87 -25.59
C LEU A 518 1.08 7.51 -24.22
N ASN A 519 2.30 7.97 -23.91
CA ASN A 519 2.58 8.66 -22.65
C ASN A 519 1.80 9.98 -22.54
N THR A 520 1.71 10.75 -23.63
CA THR A 520 0.93 12.00 -23.65
C THR A 520 -0.57 11.73 -23.50
N LEU A 521 -1.10 10.71 -24.17
CA LEU A 521 -2.50 10.30 -24.08
C LEU A 521 -2.87 9.82 -22.68
N VAL A 522 -2.03 8.99 -22.06
CA VAL A 522 -2.21 8.52 -20.66
C VAL A 522 -2.39 9.68 -19.67
N LEU A 523 -1.71 10.81 -19.90
CA LEU A 523 -1.82 12.00 -19.05
C LEU A 523 -3.12 12.81 -19.27
N ALA A 524 -3.84 12.56 -20.38
CA ALA A 524 -5.06 13.27 -20.75
C ALA A 524 -6.34 12.45 -20.51
N PHE A 525 -6.26 11.11 -20.57
CA PHE A 525 -7.39 10.25 -20.28
C PHE A 525 -7.88 10.41 -18.83
N ARG A 526 -9.21 10.39 -18.67
CA ARG A 526 -9.91 10.38 -17.38
C ARG A 526 -10.67 9.07 -17.21
N PRO A 527 -10.62 8.41 -16.04
CA PRO A 527 -11.44 7.23 -15.78
C PRO A 527 -12.92 7.61 -15.69
N LEU A 528 -13.80 6.69 -16.10
CA LEU A 528 -15.25 6.78 -15.96
C LEU A 528 -15.82 5.39 -15.64
N ALA A 529 -16.38 5.23 -14.45
CA ALA A 529 -17.10 4.02 -14.07
C ALA A 529 -18.59 4.16 -14.41
N VAL A 530 -19.18 3.13 -15.04
CA VAL A 530 -20.58 3.11 -15.49
C VAL A 530 -21.29 1.84 -15.03
N GLU A 531 -22.53 1.98 -14.57
CA GLU A 531 -23.35 0.84 -14.14
C GLU A 531 -23.96 0.10 -15.32
N ALA A 532 -24.28 -1.18 -15.12
CA ALA A 532 -25.10 -1.92 -16.08
C ALA A 532 -26.42 -1.18 -16.35
N GLY A 533 -26.76 -1.04 -17.62
CA GLY A 533 -27.95 -0.32 -18.08
C GLY A 533 -27.76 1.18 -18.29
N ALA A 534 -26.64 1.78 -17.86
CA ALA A 534 -26.37 3.19 -18.10
C ALA A 534 -26.11 3.48 -19.59
N THR A 535 -26.69 4.55 -20.12
CA THR A 535 -26.38 5.08 -21.46
C THR A 535 -25.18 6.00 -21.38
N ILE A 536 -24.15 5.76 -22.20
CA ILE A 536 -22.91 6.55 -22.20
C ILE A 536 -22.98 7.65 -23.26
N VAL A 537 -23.47 7.32 -24.45
CA VAL A 537 -23.70 8.28 -25.54
C VAL A 537 -25.01 7.94 -26.23
N GLU A 538 -25.75 8.96 -26.67
CA GLU A 538 -26.97 8.78 -27.46
C GLU A 538 -26.71 9.02 -28.95
N ARG A 539 -27.39 8.23 -29.80
CA ARG A 539 -27.34 8.42 -31.24
C ARG A 539 -27.81 9.83 -31.62
N GLY A 540 -27.05 10.48 -32.49
CA GLY A 540 -27.32 11.84 -32.94
C GLY A 540 -26.69 12.92 -32.06
N ASP A 541 -26.11 12.57 -30.90
CA ASP A 541 -25.34 13.52 -30.12
C ASP A 541 -24.16 14.07 -30.92
N CYS A 542 -23.90 15.36 -30.75
CA CYS A 542 -22.71 16.04 -31.27
C CYS A 542 -21.62 16.13 -30.21
N THR A 543 -21.54 15.14 -29.31
CA THR A 543 -20.40 14.99 -28.40
C THR A 543 -19.27 14.30 -29.14
N TYR A 544 -18.04 14.72 -28.88
CA TYR A 544 -16.88 14.27 -29.64
C TYR A 544 -15.85 13.52 -28.79
N ASP A 545 -16.20 13.14 -27.57
CA ASP A 545 -15.28 12.42 -26.69
C ASP A 545 -15.03 10.99 -27.19
N LEU A 546 -13.80 10.52 -27.01
CA LEU A 546 -13.38 9.15 -27.26
C LEU A 546 -13.43 8.34 -25.97
N TYR A 547 -13.95 7.13 -26.08
CA TYR A 547 -14.04 6.20 -24.97
C TYR A 547 -13.23 4.94 -25.28
N VAL A 548 -12.38 4.52 -24.37
CA VAL A 548 -11.69 3.22 -24.42
C VAL A 548 -12.27 2.34 -23.34
N VAL A 549 -12.68 1.13 -23.69
CA VAL A 549 -13.20 0.15 -22.74
C VAL A 549 -12.03 -0.52 -22.05
N CYS A 550 -11.80 -0.18 -20.77
CA CYS A 550 -10.88 -0.95 -19.96
C CYS A 550 -11.52 -2.25 -19.51
N ARG A 551 -12.82 -2.23 -19.22
CA ARG A 551 -13.53 -3.41 -18.73
C ARG A 551 -15.03 -3.29 -18.89
N GLY A 552 -15.69 -4.45 -19.02
CA GLY A 552 -17.14 -4.59 -19.14
C GLY A 552 -17.58 -4.66 -20.60
N ASP A 553 -18.86 -4.94 -20.78
CA ASP A 553 -19.47 -5.12 -22.09
C ASP A 553 -20.47 -3.99 -22.33
N LEU A 554 -20.33 -3.33 -23.47
CA LEU A 554 -21.27 -2.34 -23.94
C LEU A 554 -22.00 -2.89 -25.16
N GLU A 555 -23.23 -2.47 -25.37
CA GLU A 555 -23.96 -2.69 -26.60
C GLU A 555 -24.09 -1.38 -27.37
N ALA A 556 -23.81 -1.45 -28.68
CA ALA A 556 -24.14 -0.38 -29.61
C ALA A 556 -25.52 -0.68 -30.20
N VAL A 557 -26.43 0.29 -30.12
CA VAL A 557 -27.84 0.17 -30.52
C VAL A 557 -28.15 1.18 -31.62
N GLY A 558 -28.77 0.69 -32.68
CA GLY A 558 -29.15 1.46 -33.86
C GLY A 558 -30.49 2.18 -33.72
N ALA A 559 -30.95 2.75 -34.84
CA ALA A 559 -32.10 3.65 -34.87
C ALA A 559 -33.44 2.96 -34.57
N ALA A 560 -33.57 1.68 -34.88
CA ALA A 560 -34.77 0.88 -34.67
C ALA A 560 -34.67 0.02 -33.39
N GLY A 561 -33.68 0.29 -32.52
CA GLY A 561 -33.45 -0.49 -31.30
C GLY A 561 -32.72 -1.82 -31.55
N GLU A 562 -32.25 -2.05 -32.77
CA GLU A 562 -31.46 -3.21 -33.14
C GLU A 562 -30.05 -3.13 -32.55
N ARG A 563 -29.52 -4.26 -32.07
CA ARG A 563 -28.15 -4.34 -31.57
C ARG A 563 -27.20 -4.39 -32.76
N LEU A 564 -26.40 -3.33 -32.93
CA LEU A 564 -25.40 -3.21 -33.99
C LEU A 564 -24.12 -3.98 -33.67
N GLY A 565 -23.79 -4.11 -32.38
CA GLY A 565 -22.59 -4.81 -31.94
C GLY A 565 -22.39 -4.80 -30.44
N VAL A 566 -21.29 -5.43 -30.02
CA VAL A 566 -20.79 -5.39 -28.64
C VAL A 566 -19.46 -4.66 -28.68
N VAL A 567 -19.25 -3.74 -27.74
CA VAL A 567 -17.94 -3.11 -27.53
C VAL A 567 -17.39 -3.66 -26.21
N THR A 568 -16.24 -4.30 -26.29
CA THR A 568 -15.62 -5.10 -25.22
C THR A 568 -14.25 -4.54 -24.84
N GLU A 569 -13.61 -5.15 -23.85
CA GLU A 569 -12.31 -4.71 -23.35
C GLU A 569 -11.24 -4.56 -24.45
N GLY A 570 -10.53 -3.43 -24.42
CA GLY A 570 -9.52 -3.04 -25.42
C GLY A 570 -10.13 -2.36 -26.65
N GLU A 571 -11.44 -2.44 -26.86
CA GLU A 571 -12.08 -1.72 -27.94
C GLU A 571 -12.33 -0.25 -27.53
N CYS A 572 -12.53 0.60 -28.52
CA CYS A 572 -12.87 2.00 -28.30
C CYS A 572 -14.13 2.32 -29.07
N PHE A 573 -14.84 3.37 -28.64
CA PHE A 573 -15.98 3.91 -29.37
C PHE A 573 -15.97 5.44 -29.33
N GLY A 574 -16.56 6.05 -30.36
CA GLY A 574 -16.62 7.49 -30.52
C GLY A 574 -15.53 8.10 -31.38
N GLU A 575 -14.61 7.27 -31.86
CA GLU A 575 -13.55 7.64 -32.80
C GLU A 575 -14.11 8.25 -34.09
N MET A 576 -15.26 7.75 -34.59
CA MET A 576 -15.90 8.29 -35.80
C MET A 576 -16.37 9.73 -35.58
N ALA A 577 -17.02 10.00 -34.44
CA ALA A 577 -17.49 11.34 -34.14
C ALA A 577 -16.29 12.28 -33.99
N LEU A 578 -15.28 11.87 -33.22
CA LEU A 578 -14.09 12.66 -32.94
C LEU A 578 -13.24 12.97 -34.18
N LEU A 579 -12.98 11.96 -35.02
CA LEU A 579 -12.07 12.08 -36.16
C LEU A 579 -12.77 12.52 -37.43
N LEU A 580 -13.97 12.00 -37.72
CA LEU A 580 -14.69 12.27 -38.97
C LEU A 580 -15.71 13.41 -38.84
N GLY A 581 -15.93 13.94 -37.63
CA GLY A 581 -16.86 15.05 -37.39
C GLY A 581 -18.34 14.68 -37.58
N GLN A 582 -18.66 13.38 -37.55
CA GLN A 582 -20.01 12.88 -37.72
C GLN A 582 -20.76 12.85 -36.37
N PRO A 583 -22.10 13.00 -36.34
CA PRO A 583 -22.89 12.73 -35.14
C PRO A 583 -22.70 11.27 -34.67
N ARG A 584 -22.95 10.98 -33.38
CA ARG A 584 -22.91 9.60 -32.87
C ARG A 584 -23.80 8.69 -33.73
N SER A 585 -23.22 7.66 -34.34
CA SER A 585 -23.91 6.74 -35.25
C SER A 585 -24.87 5.79 -34.53
N ALA A 586 -24.59 5.50 -33.25
CA ALA A 586 -25.32 4.57 -32.40
C ALA A 586 -25.42 5.08 -30.96
N THR A 587 -26.43 4.62 -30.24
CA THR A 587 -26.51 4.75 -28.78
C THR A 587 -25.66 3.65 -28.17
N VAL A 588 -24.76 3.99 -27.24
CA VAL A 588 -23.93 2.99 -26.54
C VAL A 588 -24.40 2.87 -25.10
N ARG A 589 -24.78 1.65 -24.70
CA ARG A 589 -25.28 1.34 -23.34
C ARG A 589 -24.43 0.27 -22.69
N ALA A 590 -24.18 0.39 -21.40
CA ALA A 590 -23.54 -0.65 -20.60
C ALA A 590 -24.47 -1.86 -20.44
N VAL A 591 -23.97 -3.05 -20.74
CA VAL A 591 -24.65 -4.34 -20.51
C VAL A 591 -24.24 -4.89 -19.14
N SER A 592 -22.96 -4.74 -18.79
CA SER A 592 -22.40 -5.00 -17.46
C SER A 592 -21.79 -3.73 -16.87
N PRO A 593 -21.42 -3.67 -15.58
CA PRO A 593 -20.66 -2.55 -15.06
C PRO A 593 -19.36 -2.38 -15.84
N CYS A 594 -19.10 -1.18 -16.33
CA CYS A 594 -17.98 -0.85 -17.21
C CYS A 594 -17.02 0.14 -16.56
N ASP A 595 -15.72 -0.07 -16.77
CA ASP A 595 -14.68 0.92 -16.50
C ASP A 595 -14.16 1.43 -17.84
N LEU A 596 -14.30 2.73 -18.08
CA LEU A 596 -13.95 3.39 -19.33
C LEU A 596 -12.86 4.45 -19.12
N LEU A 597 -12.11 4.73 -20.17
CA LEU A 597 -11.25 5.90 -20.26
C LEU A 597 -11.85 6.89 -21.24
N VAL A 598 -12.06 8.12 -20.78
CA VAL A 598 -12.60 9.21 -21.59
C VAL A 598 -11.48 10.17 -21.94
N LEU A 599 -11.33 10.45 -23.22
CA LEU A 599 -10.49 11.52 -23.74
C LEU A 599 -11.38 12.52 -24.44
N ASP A 600 -11.37 13.77 -23.96
CA ASP A 600 -12.18 14.80 -24.57
C ASP A 600 -11.61 15.24 -25.92
N ALA A 601 -12.50 15.77 -26.75
CA ALA A 601 -12.16 16.12 -28.12
C ALA A 601 -11.13 17.25 -28.23
N GLU A 602 -11.08 18.14 -27.24
CA GLU A 602 -10.13 19.26 -27.23
C GLU A 602 -8.72 18.73 -26.94
N ASP A 603 -8.57 17.90 -25.91
CA ASP A 603 -7.31 17.25 -25.57
C ASP A 603 -6.84 16.30 -26.67
N PHE A 604 -7.73 15.52 -27.29
CA PHE A 604 -7.34 14.67 -28.43
C PHE A 604 -6.82 15.51 -29.60
N ARG A 605 -7.57 16.53 -30.06
CA ARG A 605 -7.14 17.39 -31.17
C ARG A 605 -5.83 18.12 -30.85
N ARG A 606 -5.68 18.57 -29.60
CA ARG A 606 -4.45 19.21 -29.11
C ARG A 606 -3.25 18.27 -29.18
N ILE A 607 -3.40 17.02 -28.76
CA ILE A 607 -2.34 16.00 -28.76
C ILE A 607 -2.02 15.56 -30.19
N MET A 608 -3.02 15.22 -31.00
CA MET A 608 -2.82 14.74 -32.37
C MET A 608 -2.13 15.75 -33.28
N ALA A 609 -2.27 17.04 -33.00
CA ALA A 609 -1.55 18.09 -33.72
C ALA A 609 -0.01 17.95 -33.64
N ASP A 610 0.54 17.21 -32.66
CA ASP A 610 1.98 16.88 -32.57
C ASP A 610 2.36 15.58 -33.29
N PHE A 611 1.36 14.77 -33.69
CA PHE A 611 1.55 13.45 -34.26
C PHE A 611 0.68 13.28 -35.52
N PRO A 612 0.86 14.10 -36.57
CA PRO A 612 -0.02 14.10 -37.74
C PRO A 612 -0.03 12.78 -38.50
N GLU A 613 1.10 12.05 -38.53
CA GLU A 613 1.18 10.71 -39.11
C GLU A 613 0.33 9.71 -38.30
N ALA A 614 0.42 9.74 -36.98
CA ALA A 614 -0.42 8.90 -36.12
C ALA A 614 -1.90 9.29 -36.24
N GLU A 615 -2.23 10.57 -36.37
CA GLU A 615 -3.62 10.99 -36.61
C GLU A 615 -4.14 10.44 -37.94
N ALA A 616 -3.34 10.47 -39.01
CA ALA A 616 -3.71 9.91 -40.30
C ALA A 616 -3.97 8.39 -40.20
N ASP A 617 -3.11 7.66 -39.51
CA ASP A 617 -3.28 6.22 -39.26
C ASP A 617 -4.58 5.95 -38.47
N LEU A 618 -4.82 6.71 -37.40
CA LEU A 618 -6.04 6.59 -36.59
C LEU A 618 -7.30 6.93 -37.39
N ARG A 619 -7.25 7.93 -38.28
CA ARG A 619 -8.34 8.26 -39.22
C ARG A 619 -8.62 7.13 -40.19
N GLN A 620 -7.58 6.47 -40.70
CA GLN A 620 -7.74 5.31 -41.57
C GLN A 620 -8.36 4.13 -40.83
N ILE A 621 -7.95 3.87 -39.58
CA ILE A 621 -8.56 2.85 -38.72
C ILE A 621 -10.04 3.18 -38.47
N ALA A 622 -10.37 4.43 -38.14
CA ALA A 622 -11.75 4.87 -37.90
C ALA A 622 -12.64 4.77 -39.16
N ALA A 623 -12.12 5.15 -40.32
CA ALA A 623 -12.84 5.02 -41.59
C ALA A 623 -13.02 3.56 -42.04
N GLY A 624 -12.14 2.64 -41.62
CA GLY A 624 -12.32 1.21 -41.86
C GLY A 624 -13.43 0.56 -41.02
N ARG A 625 -13.92 1.26 -39.98
CA ARG A 625 -14.99 0.81 -39.08
C ARG A 625 -16.37 1.42 -39.39
N SER A 626 -16.43 2.38 -40.32
CA SER A 626 -17.64 3.12 -40.68
C SER A 626 -18.59 2.35 -41.59
#